data_AF-A0A507FL15-F1
#
_entry.id   AF-A0A507FL15-F1
#
_cell.length_a   1.000
_cell.length_b   1.000
_cell.length_c   1.000
_cell.angle_alpha   90.00
_cell.angle_beta   90.00
_cell.angle_gamma   90.00
#
_symmetry.space_group_name_H-M   'P 1'
#
loop_
_entity.id
_entity.type
_entity.pdbx_description
1 polymer ?
#
loop_
_entity_poly.entity_id
_entity_poly.type
_entity_poly.pdbx_seq_one_letter_code
_entity_poly.pdbx_strand_id
1 'polypeptide(L)'
;MGIEIEIKKRICSRQVFDNIDKALRSSPLVAFKQKRRMRDVFLDQSNKIHSWQPQFAVFRLRVADCIEPMTQEQKFIATVKCKATLIDGVSRAEEYEVLFQNPLATSLLQNPSPPIHTLDNEFVEMQVLKRFHLDPAVGFSIFGEYTTIRTSFDMACWKDAIFQQHGVYETPILELDETIYSFGTAFEIELETAFPATVESLLMNFLTENACAEGVTKSKKSKFINFLNRNIDSNA
;
A
#
# COMPACT_ATOMS: atom_id res chain seq x y z
N MET A 1 -10.33 13.29 -3.14
CA MET A 1 -9.37 12.74 -2.16
C MET A 1 -10.19 12.07 -1.08
N GLY A 2 -9.88 10.81 -0.78
CA GLY A 2 -10.56 10.04 0.26
C GLY A 2 -9.71 9.97 1.51
N ILE A 3 -10.32 9.63 2.64
CA ILE A 3 -9.59 9.10 3.78
C ILE A 3 -9.57 7.59 3.60
N GLU A 4 -8.38 7.04 3.37
CA GLU A 4 -8.14 5.60 3.42
C GLU A 4 -8.07 5.20 4.90
N ILE A 5 -8.79 4.15 5.27
CA ILE A 5 -8.72 3.54 6.60
C ILE A 5 -8.44 2.05 6.40
N GLU A 6 -7.36 1.58 7.02
CA GLU A 6 -6.93 0.20 6.84
C GLU A 6 -6.41 -0.39 8.15
N ILE A 7 -6.70 -1.66 8.39
CA ILE A 7 -6.05 -2.47 9.42
C ILE A 7 -4.71 -2.93 8.85
N LYS A 8 -3.62 -2.79 9.63
CA LYS A 8 -2.29 -3.30 9.30
C LYS A 8 -1.76 -4.20 10.40
N LYS A 9 -1.47 -5.44 10.05
CA LYS A 9 -0.82 -6.43 10.92
C LYS A 9 0.56 -6.78 10.41
N ARG A 10 1.51 -6.98 11.33
CA ARG A 10 2.84 -7.51 11.07
C ARG A 10 2.81 -9.02 11.29
N ILE A 11 3.39 -9.77 10.37
CA ILE A 11 3.62 -11.20 10.51
C ILE A 11 5.10 -11.44 10.84
N CYS A 12 5.37 -12.25 11.85
CA CYS A 12 6.69 -12.40 12.45
C CYS A 12 7.72 -13.14 11.59
N SER A 13 7.27 -13.98 10.66
CA SER A 13 8.13 -14.89 9.89
C SER A 13 7.47 -15.37 8.61
N ARG A 14 8.29 -15.89 7.70
CA ARG A 14 7.85 -16.55 6.47
C ARG A 14 6.94 -17.76 6.75
N GLN A 15 7.26 -18.56 7.75
CA GLN A 15 6.46 -19.74 8.08
C GLN A 15 5.01 -19.36 8.47
N VAL A 16 4.85 -18.31 9.29
CA VAL A 16 3.50 -17.82 9.66
C VAL A 16 2.78 -17.23 8.44
N PHE A 17 3.49 -16.48 7.59
CA PHE A 17 2.94 -15.97 6.33
C PHE A 17 2.42 -17.09 5.42
N ASP A 18 3.21 -18.14 5.21
CA ASP A 18 2.85 -19.28 4.36
C ASP A 18 1.66 -20.07 4.95
N ASN A 19 1.61 -20.21 6.28
CA ASN A 19 0.46 -20.83 6.97
C ASN A 19 -0.82 -20.02 6.75
N ILE A 20 -0.74 -18.68 6.81
CA ILE A 20 -1.88 -17.79 6.57
C ILE A 20 -2.33 -17.87 5.11
N ASP A 21 -1.42 -17.80 4.12
CA ASP A 21 -1.77 -17.95 2.70
C ASP A 21 -2.47 -19.29 2.45
N LYS A 22 -1.96 -20.38 3.05
CA LYS A 22 -2.58 -21.71 2.97
C LYS A 22 -3.99 -21.73 3.57
N ALA A 23 -4.19 -21.14 4.75
CA ALA A 23 -5.48 -21.07 5.41
C ALA A 23 -6.51 -20.28 4.57
N LEU A 24 -6.11 -19.12 4.04
CA LEU A 24 -6.94 -18.30 3.17
C LEU A 24 -7.33 -19.04 1.88
N ARG A 25 -6.39 -19.73 1.22
CA ARG A 25 -6.67 -20.50 0.00
C ARG A 25 -7.54 -21.73 0.22
N SER A 26 -7.49 -22.32 1.42
CA SER A 26 -8.25 -23.53 1.74
C SER A 26 -9.64 -23.21 2.29
N SER A 27 -9.88 -21.95 2.65
CA SER A 27 -11.14 -21.52 3.25
C SER A 27 -12.23 -21.34 2.18
N PRO A 28 -13.40 -21.99 2.31
CA PRO A 28 -14.54 -21.75 1.41
C PRO A 28 -15.16 -20.35 1.60
N LEU A 29 -14.76 -19.66 2.66
CA LEU A 29 -15.24 -18.35 3.06
C LEU A 29 -14.48 -17.21 2.35
N VAL A 30 -13.37 -17.52 1.68
CA VAL A 30 -12.46 -16.52 1.12
C VAL A 30 -12.25 -16.81 -0.37
N ALA A 31 -12.36 -15.79 -1.21
CA ALA A 31 -12.13 -15.94 -2.64
C ALA A 31 -10.78 -15.32 -3.04
N PHE A 32 -9.89 -16.12 -3.63
CA PHE A 32 -8.66 -15.59 -4.22
C PHE A 32 -8.99 -14.63 -5.36
N LYS A 33 -8.46 -13.40 -5.29
CA LYS A 33 -8.63 -12.40 -6.34
C LYS A 33 -7.45 -12.42 -7.31
N GLN A 34 -6.25 -12.24 -6.79
CA GLN A 34 -5.04 -12.10 -7.60
C GLN A 34 -3.77 -12.19 -6.77
N LYS A 35 -2.65 -12.48 -7.44
CA LYS A 35 -1.30 -12.30 -6.89
C LYS A 35 -0.52 -11.41 -7.85
N ARG A 36 0.04 -10.30 -7.36
CA ARG A 36 0.77 -9.33 -8.18
C ARG A 36 2.10 -8.98 -7.55
N ARG A 37 3.10 -8.80 -8.40
CA ARG A 37 4.37 -8.17 -8.03
C ARG A 37 4.31 -6.71 -8.46
N MET A 38 4.67 -5.82 -7.54
CA MET A 38 4.57 -4.38 -7.71
C MET A 38 5.85 -3.74 -7.20
N ARG A 39 6.41 -2.80 -7.96
CA ARG A 39 7.54 -1.98 -7.54
C ARG A 39 7.06 -0.59 -7.18
N ASP A 40 7.28 -0.19 -5.93
CA ASP A 40 6.95 1.15 -5.44
C ASP A 40 8.19 2.04 -5.57
N VAL A 41 8.09 3.10 -6.35
CA VAL A 41 9.15 4.09 -6.57
C VAL A 41 8.73 5.42 -5.96
N PHE A 42 9.61 6.04 -5.18
CA PHE A 42 9.31 7.29 -4.48
C PHE A 42 10.04 8.47 -5.12
N LEU A 43 9.28 9.54 -5.39
CA LEU A 43 9.78 10.75 -6.04
C LEU A 43 9.74 11.93 -5.07
N ASP A 44 10.78 12.76 -5.11
CA ASP A 44 10.87 14.04 -4.40
C ASP A 44 11.56 15.07 -5.28
N GLN A 45 11.39 16.35 -4.98
CA GLN A 45 12.02 17.43 -5.72
C GLN A 45 13.56 17.31 -5.62
N SER A 46 14.27 17.37 -6.75
CA SER A 46 15.69 17.01 -6.82
C SER A 46 16.63 17.90 -6.01
N ASN A 47 16.23 19.13 -5.71
CA ASN A 47 17.03 20.07 -4.92
C ASN A 47 16.75 20.01 -3.41
N LYS A 48 15.84 19.13 -2.96
CA LYS A 48 15.41 18.99 -1.58
C LYS A 48 15.07 17.53 -1.28
N ILE A 49 15.92 16.88 -0.51
CA ILE A 49 15.57 15.57 0.05
C ILE A 49 14.53 15.83 1.14
N HIS A 50 13.38 15.15 1.05
CA HIS A 50 12.26 15.27 1.99
C HIS A 50 11.47 16.58 1.91
N SER A 51 11.29 17.15 0.71
CA SER A 51 10.44 18.34 0.51
C SER A 51 9.02 18.15 1.06
N TRP A 52 8.59 16.90 1.11
CA TRP A 52 7.28 16.47 1.57
C TRP A 52 7.15 16.33 3.09
N GLN A 53 8.26 16.28 3.84
CA GLN A 53 8.24 15.97 5.29
C GLN A 53 7.48 16.99 6.14
N PRO A 54 7.56 18.32 5.91
CA PRO A 54 6.77 19.28 6.68
C PRO A 54 5.25 19.06 6.54
N GLN A 55 4.82 18.37 5.48
CA GLN A 55 3.42 18.11 5.15
C GLN A 55 3.06 16.62 5.35
N PHE A 56 3.97 15.82 5.90
CA PHE A 56 3.85 14.36 6.07
C PHE A 56 3.32 13.67 4.81
N ALA A 57 3.86 14.05 3.65
CA ALA A 57 3.40 13.57 2.36
C ALA A 57 4.41 12.64 1.70
N VAL A 58 3.92 11.82 0.77
CA VAL A 58 4.74 10.96 -0.08
C VAL A 58 4.12 10.92 -1.47
N PHE A 59 4.95 11.14 -2.50
CA PHE A 59 4.59 10.86 -3.88
C PHE A 59 5.22 9.54 -4.31
N ARG A 60 4.37 8.59 -4.68
CA ARG A 60 4.74 7.23 -5.09
C ARG A 60 4.24 6.97 -6.50
N LEU A 61 5.10 6.40 -7.33
CA LEU A 61 4.75 5.78 -8.59
C LEU A 61 4.90 4.26 -8.44
N ARG A 62 3.77 3.56 -8.46
CA ARG A 62 3.71 2.10 -8.40
C ARG A 62 3.70 1.52 -9.80
N VAL A 63 4.60 0.58 -10.06
CA VAL A 63 4.73 -0.16 -11.30
C VAL A 63 4.25 -1.58 -11.07
N ALA A 64 3.20 -2.01 -11.77
CA ALA A 64 2.79 -3.41 -11.74
C ALA A 64 3.63 -4.23 -12.74
N ASP A 65 4.14 -5.39 -12.33
CA ASP A 65 4.95 -6.23 -13.23
C ASP A 65 4.10 -6.96 -14.28
N CYS A 66 2.77 -6.92 -14.16
CA CYS A 66 1.88 -7.49 -15.16
C CYS A 66 1.60 -6.51 -16.31
N ILE A 67 1.63 -7.05 -17.52
CA ILE A 67 1.10 -6.39 -18.72
C ILE A 67 -0.41 -6.60 -18.74
N GLU A 68 -1.16 -5.53 -18.99
CA GLU A 68 -2.60 -5.62 -19.18
C GLU A 68 -2.94 -6.41 -20.44
N PRO A 69 -3.69 -7.52 -20.36
CA PRO A 69 -4.01 -8.34 -21.52
C PRO A 69 -4.68 -7.57 -22.66
N MET A 70 -5.55 -6.60 -22.36
CA MET A 70 -6.26 -5.85 -23.40
C MET A 70 -5.40 -4.76 -24.04
N THR A 71 -4.64 -4.00 -23.25
CA THR A 71 -3.88 -2.84 -23.76
C THR A 71 -2.45 -3.20 -24.14
N GLN A 72 -1.96 -4.39 -23.75
CA GLN A 72 -0.56 -4.81 -23.89
C GLN A 72 0.43 -3.82 -23.27
N GLU A 73 -0.01 -3.05 -22.27
CA GLU A 73 0.79 -2.04 -21.59
C GLU A 73 1.00 -2.38 -20.11
N GLN A 74 2.14 -1.94 -19.58
CA GLN A 74 2.40 -1.93 -18.15
C GLN A 74 1.52 -0.89 -17.45
N LYS A 75 0.95 -1.24 -16.30
CA LYS A 75 0.13 -0.31 -15.50
C LYS A 75 1.00 0.46 -14.52
N PHE A 76 0.83 1.77 -14.52
CA PHE A 76 1.42 2.69 -13.56
C PHE A 76 0.33 3.33 -12.73
N ILE A 77 0.56 3.44 -11.43
CA ILE A 77 -0.38 4.05 -10.50
C ILE A 77 0.38 5.14 -9.75
N ALA A 78 -0.08 6.37 -9.87
CA ALA A 78 0.47 7.51 -9.16
C ALA A 78 -0.36 7.76 -7.90
N THR A 79 0.32 7.80 -6.76
CA THR A 79 -0.31 7.98 -5.45
C THR A 79 0.34 9.15 -4.73
N VAL A 80 -0.47 10.06 -4.23
CA VAL A 80 -0.09 10.99 -3.17
C VAL A 80 -0.79 10.55 -1.89
N LYS A 81 -0.03 10.18 -0.86
CA LYS A 81 -0.55 9.96 0.50
C LYS A 81 -0.02 11.06 1.42
N CYS A 82 -0.86 11.60 2.30
CA CYS A 82 -0.44 12.59 3.29
C CYS A 82 -1.16 12.45 4.63
N LYS A 83 -0.59 13.08 5.67
CA LYS A 83 -1.12 13.08 7.05
C LYS A 83 -1.39 11.66 7.58
N ALA A 84 -0.55 10.70 7.19
CA ALA A 84 -0.71 9.32 7.58
C ALA A 84 -0.50 9.17 9.10
N THR A 85 -1.43 8.49 9.76
CA THR A 85 -1.31 8.06 11.16
C THR A 85 -1.42 6.55 11.21
N LEU A 86 -0.69 5.92 12.13
CA LEU A 86 -0.79 4.49 12.41
C LEU A 86 -0.82 4.31 13.91
N ILE A 87 -2.01 4.02 14.44
CA ILE A 87 -2.26 3.87 15.87
C ILE A 87 -2.90 2.52 16.09
N ASP A 88 -2.30 1.71 16.95
CA ASP A 88 -2.82 0.40 17.33
C ASP A 88 -3.15 -0.53 16.15
N GLY A 89 -2.33 -0.49 15.10
CA GLY A 89 -2.51 -1.30 13.90
C GLY A 89 -3.60 -0.79 12.96
N VAL A 90 -4.13 0.41 13.16
CA VAL A 90 -5.07 1.05 12.24
C VAL A 90 -4.42 2.28 11.62
N SER A 91 -4.27 2.24 10.29
CA SER A 91 -3.74 3.33 9.49
C SER A 91 -4.88 4.21 8.97
N ARG A 92 -4.66 5.53 8.98
CA ARG A 92 -5.52 6.52 8.35
C ARG A 92 -4.68 7.50 7.58
N ALA A 93 -4.98 7.70 6.30
CA ALA A 93 -4.26 8.63 5.45
C ALA A 93 -5.20 9.34 4.48
N GLU A 94 -4.90 10.61 4.16
CA GLU A 94 -5.48 11.26 2.99
C GLU A 94 -4.77 10.70 1.76
N GLU A 95 -5.54 10.06 0.88
CA GLU A 95 -5.01 9.45 -0.35
C GLU A 95 -5.72 9.97 -1.60
N TYR A 96 -4.90 10.22 -2.61
CA TYR A 96 -5.35 10.40 -3.98
C TYR A 96 -4.50 9.52 -4.91
N GLU A 97 -5.16 8.59 -5.57
CA GLU A 97 -4.56 7.60 -6.45
C GLU A 97 -5.20 7.67 -7.83
N VAL A 98 -4.39 7.63 -8.89
CA VAL A 98 -4.86 7.61 -10.28
C VAL A 98 -4.06 6.62 -11.11
N LEU A 99 -4.71 6.06 -12.14
CA LEU A 99 -3.99 5.41 -13.22
C LEU A 99 -3.11 6.46 -13.92
N PHE A 100 -1.82 6.20 -14.01
CA PHE A 100 -0.85 7.15 -14.54
C PHE A 100 -0.46 6.78 -15.97
N GLN A 101 -0.36 7.78 -16.84
CA GLN A 101 -0.12 7.57 -18.27
C GLN A 101 1.25 6.94 -18.52
N ASN A 102 1.28 5.87 -19.30
CA ASN A 102 2.49 5.04 -19.50
C ASN A 102 3.70 5.83 -20.04
N PRO A 103 3.59 6.68 -21.09
CA PRO A 103 4.75 7.41 -21.60
C PRO A 103 5.36 8.36 -20.56
N LEU A 104 4.50 9.04 -19.79
CA LEU A 104 4.94 9.97 -18.75
C LEU A 104 5.58 9.22 -17.56
N ALA A 105 4.96 8.13 -17.13
CA ALA A 105 5.49 7.27 -16.06
C ALA A 105 6.90 6.75 -16.42
N THR A 106 7.04 6.23 -17.63
CA THR A 106 8.30 5.70 -18.14
C THR A 106 9.36 6.79 -18.23
N SER A 107 9.00 7.96 -18.74
CA SER A 107 9.89 9.13 -18.81
C SER A 107 10.39 9.54 -17.42
N LEU A 108 9.49 9.66 -16.43
CA LEU A 108 9.86 9.98 -15.05
C LEU A 108 10.78 8.94 -14.41
N LEU A 109 10.58 7.65 -14.72
CA LEU A 109 11.42 6.58 -14.18
C LEU A 109 12.81 6.53 -14.83
N GLN A 110 12.92 6.90 -16.11
CA GLN A 110 14.20 6.92 -16.84
C GLN A 110 14.98 8.22 -16.62
N ASN A 111 14.28 9.35 -16.56
CA ASN A 111 14.83 10.68 -16.41
C ASN A 111 13.89 11.53 -15.54
N PRO A 112 14.03 11.48 -14.19
CA PRO A 112 13.14 12.19 -13.28
C PRO A 112 13.38 13.71 -13.26
N SER A 113 14.46 14.21 -13.86
CA SER A 113 14.92 15.59 -13.70
C SER A 113 14.37 16.69 -14.65
N PRO A 114 13.49 16.47 -15.65
CA PRO A 114 12.93 17.61 -16.37
C PRO A 114 12.13 18.50 -15.39
N PRO A 115 12.08 19.82 -15.60
CA PRO A 115 11.28 20.71 -14.78
C PRO A 115 9.83 20.22 -14.70
N ILE A 116 9.25 20.14 -13.50
CA ILE A 116 7.96 19.47 -13.30
C ILE A 116 6.84 20.11 -14.14
N HIS A 117 6.88 21.43 -14.39
CA HIS A 117 5.88 22.10 -15.23
C HIS A 117 5.84 21.62 -16.69
N THR A 118 6.90 20.96 -17.19
CA THR A 118 6.94 20.45 -18.57
C THR A 118 6.26 19.09 -18.72
N LEU A 119 5.80 18.48 -17.62
CA LEU A 119 5.19 17.15 -17.63
C LEU A 119 3.73 17.14 -18.13
N ASP A 120 3.12 18.31 -18.31
CA ASP A 120 1.74 18.53 -18.80
C ASP A 120 0.74 17.46 -18.30
N ASN A 121 0.59 17.38 -16.98
CA ASN A 121 -0.23 16.35 -16.34
C ASN A 121 -0.99 16.94 -15.14
N GLU A 122 -2.32 16.90 -15.21
CA GLU A 122 -3.21 17.51 -14.21
C GLU A 122 -2.99 16.94 -12.81
N PHE A 123 -2.75 15.64 -12.66
CA PHE A 123 -2.45 15.03 -11.35
C PHE A 123 -1.17 15.65 -10.77
N VAL A 124 -0.10 15.73 -11.56
CA VAL A 124 1.18 16.30 -11.11
C VAL A 124 1.02 17.80 -10.81
N GLU A 125 0.30 18.54 -11.63
CA GLU A 125 0.08 19.96 -11.41
C GLU A 125 -0.75 20.24 -10.14
N MET A 126 -1.88 19.56 -9.99
CA MET A 126 -2.86 19.86 -8.95
C MET A 126 -2.55 19.16 -7.63
N GLN A 127 -2.17 17.88 -7.67
CA GLN A 127 -2.02 17.05 -6.46
C GLN A 127 -0.59 17.00 -5.95
N VAL A 128 0.39 17.36 -6.77
CA VAL A 128 1.81 17.38 -6.41
C VAL A 128 2.33 18.83 -6.31
N LEU A 129 2.30 19.60 -7.39
CA LEU A 129 2.90 20.94 -7.41
C LEU A 129 2.14 21.94 -6.56
N LYS A 130 0.90 22.25 -6.95
CA LYS A 130 0.09 23.30 -6.31
C LYS A 130 -0.22 22.98 -4.85
N ARG A 131 -0.54 21.72 -4.57
CA ARG A 131 -0.91 21.26 -3.23
C ARG A 131 0.22 21.40 -2.22
N PHE A 132 1.44 21.05 -2.61
CA PHE A 132 2.59 21.03 -1.69
C PHE A 132 3.54 22.20 -1.88
N HIS A 133 3.20 23.17 -2.73
CA HIS A 133 3.98 24.37 -3.03
C HIS A 133 5.41 24.05 -3.48
N LEU A 134 5.53 23.05 -4.36
CA LEU A 134 6.81 22.70 -4.98
C LEU A 134 7.23 23.72 -6.03
N ASP A 135 8.53 23.77 -6.33
CA ASP A 135 9.08 24.64 -7.37
C ASP A 135 8.86 23.99 -8.75
N PRO A 136 8.03 24.58 -9.63
CA PRO A 136 7.75 24.01 -10.95
C PRO A 136 8.98 23.95 -11.87
N ALA A 137 10.00 24.76 -11.62
CA ALA A 137 11.23 24.80 -12.43
C ALA A 137 12.22 23.69 -12.08
N VAL A 138 12.01 23.00 -10.96
CA VAL A 138 12.89 21.92 -10.49
C VAL A 138 12.26 20.59 -10.85
N GLY A 139 13.08 19.63 -11.30
CA GLY A 139 12.62 18.27 -11.58
C GLY A 139 12.47 17.39 -10.33
N PHE A 140 12.05 16.15 -10.54
CA PHE A 140 12.08 15.14 -9.50
C PHE A 140 13.44 14.43 -9.42
N SER A 141 13.61 13.69 -8.34
CA SER A 141 14.62 12.67 -8.13
C SER A 141 13.94 11.44 -7.55
N ILE A 142 14.42 10.26 -7.96
CA ILE A 142 14.03 9.00 -7.32
C ILE A 142 14.92 8.84 -6.10
N PHE A 143 14.33 8.89 -4.90
CA PHE A 143 15.11 8.73 -3.66
C PHE A 143 15.01 7.31 -3.08
N GLY A 144 14.20 6.45 -3.68
CA GLY A 144 14.24 5.03 -3.38
C GLY A 144 13.07 4.23 -3.91
N GLU A 145 13.17 2.92 -3.69
CA GLU A 145 12.18 1.95 -4.11
C GLU A 145 12.20 0.69 -3.24
N TYR A 146 11.10 -0.06 -3.28
CA TYR A 146 11.01 -1.44 -2.80
C TYR A 146 9.99 -2.24 -3.62
N THR A 147 10.02 -3.56 -3.50
CA THR A 147 9.06 -4.45 -4.18
C THR A 147 8.06 -5.02 -3.19
N THR A 148 6.80 -5.12 -3.57
CA THR A 148 5.76 -5.85 -2.83
C THR A 148 5.18 -6.96 -3.70
N ILE A 149 5.17 -8.19 -3.20
CA ILE A 149 4.38 -9.28 -3.74
C ILE A 149 3.10 -9.35 -2.92
N ARG A 150 1.98 -8.95 -3.51
CA ARG A 150 0.67 -8.87 -2.87
C ARG A 150 -0.22 -9.99 -3.35
N THR A 151 -0.79 -10.73 -2.41
CA THR A 151 -1.87 -11.68 -2.67
C THR A 151 -3.16 -11.11 -2.11
N SER A 152 -4.14 -10.84 -2.97
CA SER A 152 -5.42 -10.25 -2.57
C SER A 152 -6.52 -11.31 -2.53
N PHE A 153 -7.37 -11.21 -1.52
CA PHE A 153 -8.51 -12.07 -1.29
C PHE A 153 -9.76 -11.23 -1.01
N ASP A 154 -10.88 -11.65 -1.58
CA ASP A 154 -12.20 -11.10 -1.28
C ASP A 154 -12.78 -11.87 -0.07
N MET A 155 -13.14 -11.12 0.97
CA MET A 155 -13.75 -11.66 2.19
C MET A 155 -15.28 -11.70 2.09
N ALA A 156 -15.83 -12.11 0.93
CA ALA A 156 -17.25 -11.98 0.56
C ALA A 156 -18.23 -12.55 1.60
N CYS A 157 -17.89 -13.65 2.28
CA CYS A 157 -18.74 -14.22 3.32
C CYS A 157 -18.87 -13.34 4.57
N TRP A 158 -18.01 -12.32 4.73
CA TRP A 158 -18.11 -11.32 5.80
C TRP A 158 -19.20 -10.28 5.51
N LYS A 159 -20.08 -10.56 4.52
CA LYS A 159 -21.33 -9.83 4.24
C LYS A 159 -22.58 -10.52 4.78
N ASP A 160 -22.43 -11.70 5.41
CA ASP A 160 -23.56 -12.47 5.95
C ASP A 160 -24.31 -11.67 7.03
N ALA A 161 -25.55 -12.09 7.32
CA ALA A 161 -26.45 -11.39 8.23
C ALA A 161 -25.82 -11.03 9.59
N ILE A 162 -24.88 -11.86 10.07
CA ILE A 162 -24.10 -11.63 11.30
C ILE A 162 -23.27 -10.34 11.21
N PHE A 163 -22.64 -10.06 10.07
CA PHE A 163 -21.78 -8.89 9.88
C PHE A 163 -22.59 -7.61 9.65
N GLN A 164 -23.72 -7.73 8.96
CA GLN A 164 -24.69 -6.63 8.86
C GLN A 164 -25.28 -6.25 10.23
N GLN A 165 -25.47 -7.23 11.14
CA GLN A 165 -25.86 -6.96 12.53
C GLN A 165 -24.78 -6.17 13.30
N HIS A 166 -23.51 -6.30 12.89
CA HIS A 166 -22.39 -5.52 13.42
C HIS A 166 -22.09 -4.25 12.59
N GLY A 167 -22.98 -3.88 11.66
CA GLY A 167 -22.90 -2.64 10.88
C GLY A 167 -21.91 -2.65 9.71
N VAL A 168 -21.35 -3.80 9.35
CA VAL A 168 -20.42 -3.93 8.21
C VAL A 168 -21.22 -4.30 6.96
N TYR A 169 -21.26 -3.39 5.98
CA TYR A 169 -21.99 -3.57 4.72
C TYR A 169 -21.07 -3.66 3.49
N GLU A 170 -19.77 -3.51 3.69
CA GLU A 170 -18.74 -3.63 2.66
C GLU A 170 -18.14 -5.04 2.62
N THR A 171 -17.49 -5.39 1.50
CA THR A 171 -16.57 -6.54 1.45
C THR A 171 -15.17 -6.00 1.68
N PRO A 172 -14.51 -6.33 2.80
CA PRO A 172 -13.10 -6.04 2.95
C PRO A 172 -12.29 -6.86 1.93
N ILE A 173 -11.29 -6.24 1.33
CA ILE A 173 -10.28 -6.94 0.56
C ILE A 173 -9.09 -7.18 1.50
N LEU A 174 -8.77 -8.44 1.73
CA LEU A 174 -7.56 -8.82 2.45
C LEU A 174 -6.37 -8.83 1.51
N GLU A 175 -5.33 -8.10 1.87
CA GLU A 175 -4.07 -8.05 1.14
C GLU A 175 -2.97 -8.66 2.00
N LEU A 176 -2.43 -9.78 1.55
CA LEU A 176 -1.32 -10.47 2.18
C LEU A 176 -0.03 -10.10 1.44
N ASP A 177 0.85 -9.37 2.11
CA ASP A 177 1.99 -8.70 1.51
C ASP A 177 3.33 -9.29 1.94
N GLU A 178 4.15 -9.65 0.95
CA GLU A 178 5.58 -9.89 1.11
C GLU A 178 6.33 -8.68 0.53
N THR A 179 6.86 -7.83 1.41
CA THR A 179 7.59 -6.61 1.03
C THR A 179 9.09 -6.86 1.09
N ILE A 180 9.77 -6.70 -0.04
CA ILE A 180 11.19 -6.96 -0.23
C ILE A 180 11.92 -5.62 -0.28
N TYR A 181 12.71 -5.35 0.75
CA TYR A 181 13.64 -4.23 0.83
C TYR A 181 15.07 -4.70 0.54
N SER A 182 15.99 -3.76 0.32
CA SER A 182 17.43 -4.09 0.19
C SER A 182 18.07 -4.59 1.48
N PHE A 183 17.41 -4.40 2.63
CA PHE A 183 17.88 -4.76 3.97
C PHE A 183 17.07 -5.88 4.64
N GLY A 184 16.15 -6.52 3.90
CA GLY A 184 15.37 -7.65 4.41
C GLY A 184 13.96 -7.72 3.82
N THR A 185 13.19 -8.71 4.27
CA THR A 185 11.81 -8.94 3.85
C THR A 185 10.86 -8.81 5.04
N ALA A 186 9.75 -8.09 4.85
CA ALA A 186 8.70 -7.93 5.83
C ALA A 186 7.39 -8.53 5.33
N PHE A 187 6.59 -9.04 6.26
CA PHE A 187 5.32 -9.69 5.97
C PHE A 187 4.18 -8.95 6.68
N GLU A 188 3.09 -8.66 5.97
CA GLU A 188 1.95 -7.89 6.50
C GLU A 188 0.60 -8.44 6.01
N ILE A 189 -0.43 -8.19 6.81
CA ILE A 189 -1.83 -8.28 6.39
C ILE A 189 -2.39 -6.86 6.40
N GLU A 190 -3.00 -6.45 5.31
CA GLU A 190 -3.73 -5.18 5.20
C GLU A 190 -5.21 -5.46 4.87
N LEU A 191 -6.13 -4.73 5.48
CA LEU A 191 -7.56 -4.71 5.09
C LEU A 191 -8.08 -3.28 5.11
N GLU A 192 -8.51 -2.77 3.96
CA GLU A 192 -9.21 -1.49 3.87
C GLU A 192 -10.66 -1.64 4.35
N THR A 193 -11.07 -0.78 5.28
CA THR A 193 -12.42 -0.83 5.86
C THR A 193 -12.79 0.44 6.62
N ALA A 194 -14.06 0.84 6.55
CA ALA A 194 -14.63 1.88 7.40
C ALA A 194 -14.87 1.42 8.86
N PHE A 195 -14.81 0.11 9.13
CA PHE A 195 -15.13 -0.52 10.42
C PHE A 195 -13.96 -1.31 11.01
N PRO A 196 -12.80 -0.67 11.27
CA PRO A 196 -11.55 -1.37 11.58
C PRO A 196 -11.63 -2.25 12.82
N ALA A 197 -12.33 -1.84 13.89
CA ALA A 197 -12.42 -2.64 15.11
C ALA A 197 -13.18 -3.97 14.89
N THR A 198 -14.31 -3.92 14.18
CA THR A 198 -15.12 -5.09 13.87
C THR A 198 -14.36 -6.03 12.94
N VAL A 199 -13.84 -5.50 11.82
CA VAL A 199 -13.10 -6.29 10.82
C VAL A 199 -11.80 -6.86 11.39
N GLU A 200 -11.11 -6.14 12.27
CA GLU A 200 -9.93 -6.65 12.98
C GLU A 200 -10.29 -7.84 13.88
N SER A 201 -11.38 -7.76 14.63
CA SER A 201 -11.86 -8.87 15.47
C SER A 201 -12.13 -10.12 14.63
N LEU A 202 -12.80 -9.94 13.49
CA LEU A 202 -13.13 -11.01 12.56
C LEU A 202 -11.89 -11.65 11.94
N LEU A 203 -10.91 -10.84 11.55
CA LEU A 203 -9.60 -11.32 11.11
C LEU A 203 -8.93 -12.16 12.20
N MET A 204 -8.87 -11.66 13.43
CA MET A 204 -8.18 -12.37 14.51
C MET A 204 -8.90 -13.67 14.89
N ASN A 205 -10.23 -13.72 14.84
CA ASN A 205 -10.99 -14.95 15.03
C ASN A 205 -10.67 -15.98 13.93
N PHE A 206 -10.73 -15.57 12.66
CA PHE A 206 -10.36 -16.43 11.53
C PHE A 206 -8.94 -16.99 11.68
N LEU A 207 -7.98 -16.13 12.03
CA LEU A 207 -6.59 -16.56 12.24
C LEU A 207 -6.46 -17.51 13.42
N THR A 208 -7.22 -17.32 14.50
CA THR A 208 -7.18 -18.18 15.69
C THR A 208 -7.75 -19.57 15.39
N GLU A 209 -8.91 -19.63 14.72
CA GLU A 209 -9.57 -20.88 14.32
C GLU A 209 -8.69 -21.72 13.37
N ASN A 210 -7.83 -21.06 12.59
CA ASN A 210 -6.88 -21.69 11.68
C ASN A 210 -5.47 -21.87 12.27
N ALA A 211 -5.29 -21.67 13.58
CA ALA A 211 -4.00 -21.78 14.27
C ALA A 211 -2.87 -20.92 13.65
N CYS A 212 -3.24 -19.75 13.13
CA CYS A 212 -2.36 -18.78 12.44
C CYS A 212 -2.24 -17.44 13.18
N ALA A 213 -2.90 -17.27 14.33
CA ALA A 213 -2.85 -16.01 15.09
C ALA A 213 -1.51 -15.78 15.80
N GLU A 214 -0.81 -16.86 16.18
CA GLU A 214 0.51 -16.76 16.80
C GLU A 214 1.52 -16.16 15.81
N GLY A 215 2.22 -15.10 16.24
CA GLY A 215 3.16 -14.37 15.38
C GLY A 215 2.53 -13.27 14.52
N VAL A 216 1.24 -12.94 14.72
CA VAL A 216 0.58 -11.80 14.09
C VAL A 216 0.38 -10.68 15.12
N THR A 217 0.97 -9.50 14.86
CA THR A 217 0.89 -8.35 15.77
C THR A 217 0.40 -7.11 15.06
N LYS A 218 0.06 -6.05 15.81
CA LYS A 218 -0.30 -4.74 15.24
C LYS A 218 0.94 -4.10 14.62
N SER A 219 0.86 -3.65 13.35
CA SER A 219 1.96 -2.93 12.73
C SER A 219 2.21 -1.59 13.44
N LYS A 220 3.48 -1.29 13.72
CA LYS A 220 3.92 -0.03 14.37
C LYS A 220 4.40 1.02 13.37
N LYS A 221 4.81 0.59 12.17
CA LYS A 221 5.30 1.44 11.08
C LYS A 221 4.68 1.01 9.76
N SER A 222 4.50 1.97 8.85
CA SER A 222 4.14 1.68 7.46
C SER A 222 5.35 1.16 6.68
N LYS A 223 5.09 0.52 5.53
CA LYS A 223 6.15 0.05 4.62
C LYS A 223 7.15 1.16 4.24
N PHE A 224 6.64 2.37 4.01
CA PHE A 224 7.47 3.53 3.66
C PHE A 224 8.34 3.99 4.84
N ILE A 225 7.83 3.97 6.07
CA ILE A 225 8.61 4.31 7.26
C ILE A 225 9.69 3.25 7.55
N ASN A 226 9.39 1.96 7.33
CA ASN A 226 10.42 0.90 7.39
C ASN A 226 11.54 1.15 6.37
N PHE A 227 11.16 1.52 5.14
CA PHE A 227 12.09 1.88 4.07
C PHE A 227 13.01 3.04 4.47
N LEU A 228 12.43 4.17 4.90
CA LEU A 228 13.20 5.35 5.32
C LEU A 228 14.17 5.04 6.45
N ASN A 229 13.73 4.26 7.44
CA ASN A 229 14.55 3.91 8.60
C ASN A 229 15.53 2.77 8.33
N ARG A 230 15.46 2.14 7.16
CA ARG A 230 16.20 0.91 6.81
C ARG A 230 16.08 -0.17 7.89
N ASN A 231 14.90 -0.29 8.47
CA ASN A 231 14.65 -1.15 9.61
C ASN A 231 13.25 -1.74 9.50
N ILE A 232 13.18 -3.07 9.48
CA ILE A 232 11.94 -3.82 9.60
C ILE A 232 11.72 -4.02 11.08
N ASP A 233 10.58 -3.60 11.60
CA ASP A 233 10.21 -3.91 12.99
C ASP A 233 10.35 -5.41 13.25
N SER A 234 11.44 -5.81 13.89
CA SER A 234 11.60 -7.14 14.46
C SER A 234 10.62 -7.24 15.62
N ASN A 235 9.93 -8.38 15.74
CA ASN A 235 9.01 -8.62 16.84
C ASN A 235 9.65 -8.20 18.17
N ALA A 236 8.96 -7.35 18.93
CA ALA A 236 9.21 -7.19 20.35
C ALA A 236 8.57 -8.37 21.07
#